data_AF-A0A7S2RWJ2-F1
#
_entry.id   AF-A0A7S2RWJ2-F1
#
_cell.length_a   1.000
_cell.length_b   1.000
_cell.length_c   1.000
_cell.angle_alpha   90.00
_cell.angle_beta   90.00
_cell.angle_gamma   90.00
#
_symmetry.space_group_name_H-M   'P 1'
#
loop_
_entity.id
_entity.type
_entity.pdbx_description
1 polymer ?
#
loop_
_entity_poly.entity_id
_entity_poly.type
_entity_poly.pdbx_seq_one_letter_code
_entity_poly.pdbx_strand_id
1 'polypeptide(L)'
;FVTAPEISQIFGELIGVWCVARWAAMGSPSKVLLVEMGPGKGTLMADVLRTAATFPAFYSALDVHMVETSPQLREAQRVKLGVRDAPRDGLLVEEATEARKEGDSVEAPVARGPKLGVAFDLPEGASVTWHSHLADVPKGPIVFLGQEILDALPVYQFEHTAAGWRERLVDVHEGEGPLDFDFVLAEEETSAVRTF
;
A
#
# COMPACT_ATOMS: atom_id res chain seq x y z
N PHE A 1 -0.09 8.62 10.64
CA PHE A 1 -0.04 7.16 10.76
C PHE A 1 1.41 6.72 10.84
N VAL A 2 1.75 5.90 11.83
CA VAL A 2 3.05 5.25 11.97
C VAL A 2 2.78 3.76 11.81
N THR A 3 3.04 3.21 10.63
CA THR A 3 2.90 1.78 10.32
C THR A 3 4.27 1.10 10.50
N ALA A 4 4.32 -0.24 10.57
CA ALA A 4 5.59 -0.95 10.80
C ALA A 4 6.74 -0.56 9.83
N PRO A 5 6.50 -0.35 8.53
CA PRO A 5 7.52 0.16 7.59
C PRO A 5 8.03 1.58 7.91
N GLU A 6 7.22 2.42 8.57
CA GLU A 6 7.61 3.78 8.95
C GLU A 6 8.38 3.80 10.29
N ILE A 7 8.37 2.72 11.06
CA ILE A 7 9.10 2.58 12.34
C ILE A 7 10.54 2.14 12.10
N SER A 8 10.76 1.18 11.19
CA SER A 8 12.11 0.65 10.96
C SER A 8 12.28 0.10 9.54
N GLN A 9 13.34 0.57 8.89
CA GLN A 9 13.86 0.05 7.63
C GLN A 9 14.13 -1.47 7.68
N ILE A 10 14.50 -2.01 8.85
CA ILE A 10 14.78 -3.44 9.04
C ILE A 10 13.55 -4.28 8.70
N PHE A 11 12.34 -3.78 8.98
CA PHE A 11 11.11 -4.48 8.63
C PHE A 11 11.02 -4.71 7.12
N GLY A 12 11.18 -3.65 6.32
CA GLY A 12 11.12 -3.76 4.86
C GLY A 12 12.24 -4.63 4.29
N GLU A 13 13.44 -4.59 4.87
CA GLU A 13 14.55 -5.47 4.46
C GLU A 13 14.26 -6.95 4.69
N LEU A 14 13.71 -7.30 5.86
CA LEU A 14 13.35 -8.67 6.18
C LEU A 14 12.25 -9.19 5.25
N ILE A 15 11.26 -8.34 4.92
CA ILE A 15 10.25 -8.68 3.91
C ILE A 15 10.90 -8.86 2.53
N GLY A 16 11.86 -8.01 2.16
CA GLY A 16 12.63 -8.16 0.92
C GLY A 16 13.37 -9.51 0.82
N VAL A 17 14.05 -9.92 1.89
CA VAL A 17 14.70 -11.24 1.96
C VAL A 17 13.68 -12.38 1.87
N TRP A 18 12.52 -12.23 2.52
CA TRP A 18 11.44 -13.20 2.42
C TRP A 18 10.92 -13.33 0.97
N CYS A 19 10.77 -12.22 0.24
CA CYS A 19 10.39 -12.24 -1.18
C CYS A 19 11.40 -13.03 -2.04
N VAL A 20 12.70 -12.83 -1.83
CA VAL A 20 13.77 -13.56 -2.52
C VAL A 20 13.66 -15.06 -2.24
N ALA A 21 13.52 -15.43 -0.96
CA ALA A 21 13.39 -16.82 -0.55
C ALA A 21 12.14 -17.47 -1.18
N ARG A 22 11.03 -16.72 -1.29
CA ARG A 22 9.79 -17.23 -1.88
C ARG A 22 9.90 -17.40 -3.39
N TRP A 23 10.56 -16.48 -4.09
CA TRP A 23 10.88 -16.63 -5.49
C TRP A 23 11.77 -17.85 -5.77
N ALA A 24 12.81 -18.07 -4.96
CA ALA A 24 13.65 -19.25 -5.08
C ALA A 24 12.85 -20.55 -4.85
N ALA A 25 11.96 -20.57 -3.87
CA ALA A 25 11.07 -21.72 -3.60
C ALA A 25 10.08 -22.01 -4.74
N MET A 26 9.77 -21.02 -5.58
CA MET A 26 8.97 -21.21 -6.81
C MET A 26 9.77 -21.82 -7.97
N GLY A 27 11.05 -22.16 -7.77
CA GLY A 27 11.94 -22.64 -8.81
C GLY A 27 12.58 -21.51 -9.63
N SER A 28 12.66 -20.31 -9.07
CA SER A 28 13.31 -19.14 -9.70
C SER A 28 12.77 -18.84 -11.11
N PRO A 29 11.45 -18.60 -11.26
CA PRO A 29 10.88 -18.26 -12.56
C PRO A 29 11.56 -17.01 -13.14
N SER A 30 11.71 -16.98 -14.47
CA SER A 30 12.34 -15.87 -15.19
C SER A 30 11.57 -14.55 -15.10
N LYS A 31 10.29 -14.62 -14.74
CA LYS A 31 9.44 -13.46 -14.44
C LYS A 31 8.58 -13.76 -13.22
N VAL A 32 8.49 -12.80 -12.30
CA VAL A 32 7.65 -12.88 -11.10
C VAL A 32 7.00 -11.53 -10.84
N LEU A 33 5.71 -11.54 -10.53
CA LEU A 33 4.95 -10.35 -10.16
C LEU A 33 5.20 -10.06 -8.68
N LEU A 34 5.73 -8.89 -8.35
CA LEU A 34 5.81 -8.39 -6.98
C LEU A 34 4.68 -7.37 -6.79
N VAL A 35 3.69 -7.74 -5.99
CA VAL A 35 2.44 -6.98 -5.85
C VAL A 35 2.29 -6.47 -4.44
N GLU A 36 1.98 -5.19 -4.26
CA GLU A 36 1.60 -4.61 -2.97
C GLU A 36 0.20 -3.99 -3.05
N MET A 37 -0.68 -4.40 -2.14
CA MET A 37 -2.04 -3.85 -2.01
C MET A 37 -2.11 -2.89 -0.82
N GLY A 38 -2.61 -1.68 -1.07
CA GLY A 38 -2.61 -0.60 -0.08
C GLY A 38 -1.20 -0.16 0.32
N PRO A 39 -0.31 0.20 -0.63
CA PRO A 39 1.10 0.48 -0.35
C PRO A 39 1.35 1.76 0.48
N GLY A 40 0.31 2.53 0.81
CA GLY A 40 0.40 3.76 1.58
C GLY A 40 1.34 4.76 0.90
N LYS A 41 2.47 5.10 1.54
CA LYS A 41 3.48 6.00 0.96
C LYS A 41 4.49 5.31 0.04
N GLY A 42 4.41 4.00 -0.15
CA GLY A 42 5.36 3.19 -0.92
C GLY A 42 6.67 2.89 -0.18
N THR A 43 6.70 3.08 1.15
CA THR A 43 7.92 2.87 1.96
C THR A 43 8.34 1.41 2.00
N LEU A 44 7.39 0.49 2.19
CA LEU A 44 7.67 -0.95 2.18
C LEU A 44 8.23 -1.39 0.83
N MET A 45 7.57 -1.04 -0.28
CA MET A 45 8.09 -1.35 -1.62
C MET A 45 9.51 -0.81 -1.84
N ALA A 46 9.79 0.42 -1.42
CA ALA A 46 11.13 1.01 -1.57
C ALA A 46 12.20 0.17 -0.85
N ASP A 47 11.94 -0.27 0.38
CA ASP A 47 12.88 -1.12 1.13
C ASP A 47 13.01 -2.53 0.55
N VAL A 48 11.90 -3.11 0.07
CA VAL A 48 11.89 -4.40 -0.62
C VAL A 48 12.74 -4.33 -1.89
N LEU A 49 12.57 -3.30 -2.72
CA LEU A 49 13.33 -3.12 -3.97
C LEU A 49 14.81 -2.85 -3.70
N ARG A 50 15.14 -2.06 -2.68
CA ARG A 50 16.53 -1.84 -2.25
C ARG A 50 17.21 -3.15 -1.84
N THR A 51 16.48 -4.00 -1.13
CA THR A 51 16.98 -5.32 -0.74
C THR A 51 17.11 -6.23 -1.96
N ALA A 52 16.11 -6.25 -2.83
CA ALA A 52 16.09 -7.05 -4.05
C ALA A 52 17.28 -6.73 -4.97
N ALA A 53 17.70 -5.46 -5.07
CA ALA A 53 18.85 -5.04 -5.86
C ALA A 53 20.17 -5.74 -5.47
N THR A 54 20.27 -6.27 -4.25
CA THR A 54 21.43 -7.07 -3.81
C THR A 54 21.40 -8.52 -4.29
N PHE A 55 20.30 -8.96 -4.92
CA PHE A 55 20.08 -10.30 -5.46
C PHE A 55 19.79 -10.23 -6.98
N PRO A 56 20.82 -10.16 -7.85
CA PRO A 56 20.65 -9.84 -9.27
C PRO A 56 19.66 -10.74 -10.02
N ALA A 57 19.68 -12.06 -9.78
CA ALA A 57 18.78 -12.99 -10.46
C ALA A 57 17.30 -12.79 -10.09
N PHE A 58 17.02 -12.44 -8.83
CA PHE A 58 15.67 -12.10 -8.39
C PHE A 58 15.26 -10.73 -8.95
N TYR A 59 16.14 -9.74 -8.80
CA TYR A 59 15.89 -8.36 -9.25
C TYR A 59 15.54 -8.29 -10.74
N SER A 60 16.29 -9.02 -11.59
CA SER A 60 16.03 -9.10 -13.04
C SER A 60 14.73 -9.81 -13.42
N ALA A 61 14.13 -10.58 -12.51
CA ALA A 61 12.85 -11.26 -12.75
C ALA A 61 11.63 -10.43 -12.35
N LEU A 62 11.82 -9.28 -11.68
CA LEU A 62 10.74 -8.50 -11.08
C LEU A 62 9.90 -7.76 -12.13
N ASP A 63 8.58 -7.86 -11.96
CA ASP A 63 7.58 -6.95 -12.52
C ASP A 63 6.73 -6.41 -11.36
N VAL A 64 6.74 -5.10 -11.11
CA VAL A 64 6.23 -4.53 -9.86
C VAL A 64 4.84 -3.94 -10.08
N HIS A 65 3.88 -4.30 -9.24
CA HIS A 65 2.50 -3.84 -9.32
C HIS A 65 2.01 -3.26 -7.98
N MET A 66 1.44 -2.07 -8.03
CA MET A 66 0.93 -1.35 -6.86
C MET A 66 -0.59 -1.22 -7.00
N VAL A 67 -1.37 -1.75 -6.04
CA VAL A 67 -2.84 -1.61 -6.02
C VAL A 67 -3.21 -0.50 -5.04
N GLU A 68 -3.59 0.65 -5.58
CA GLU A 68 -3.86 1.89 -4.84
C GLU A 68 -4.97 2.66 -5.54
N THR A 69 -6.04 3.07 -4.84
CA THR A 69 -7.15 3.81 -5.46
C THR A 69 -6.94 5.33 -5.43
N SER A 70 -6.19 5.86 -4.45
CA SER A 70 -5.97 7.30 -4.26
C SER A 70 -4.97 7.86 -5.29
N PRO A 71 -5.37 8.81 -6.15
CA PRO A 71 -4.46 9.45 -7.11
C PRO A 71 -3.29 10.19 -6.41
N GLN A 72 -3.54 10.79 -5.26
CA GLN A 72 -2.54 11.53 -4.49
C GLN A 72 -1.47 10.59 -3.92
N LEU A 73 -1.87 9.42 -3.40
CA LEU A 73 -0.91 8.43 -2.90
C LEU A 73 -0.11 7.80 -4.05
N ARG A 74 -0.73 7.52 -5.21
CA ARG A 74 -0.01 7.06 -6.41
C ARG A 74 1.10 8.01 -6.79
N GLU A 75 0.83 9.32 -6.79
CA GLU A 75 1.84 10.31 -7.13
C GLU A 75 2.98 10.36 -6.10
N ALA A 76 2.65 10.34 -4.80
CA ALA A 76 3.66 10.27 -3.75
C ALA A 76 4.54 9.01 -3.88
N GLN A 77 3.96 7.87 -4.24
CA GLN A 77 4.67 6.61 -4.48
C GLN A 77 5.58 6.70 -5.71
N ARG A 78 5.12 7.27 -6.83
CA ARG A 78 5.94 7.47 -8.04
C ARG A 78 7.18 8.30 -7.74
N VAL A 79 7.00 9.42 -7.04
CA VAL A 79 8.09 10.30 -6.60
C VAL A 79 9.07 9.52 -5.71
N LYS A 80 8.57 8.80 -4.70
CA LYS A 80 9.41 8.03 -3.78
C LYS A 80 10.20 6.93 -4.47
N LEU A 81 9.59 6.21 -5.41
CA LEU A 81 10.21 5.12 -6.15
C LEU A 81 11.11 5.63 -7.29
N GLY A 82 11.10 6.93 -7.60
CA GLY A 82 11.96 7.53 -8.62
C GLY A 82 11.62 7.09 -10.05
N VAL A 83 10.38 6.68 -10.31
CA VAL A 83 9.93 6.21 -11.64
C VAL A 83 9.82 7.41 -12.57
N ARG A 84 10.76 7.56 -13.52
CA ARG A 84 10.89 8.76 -14.37
C ARG A 84 9.90 8.82 -15.55
N ASP A 85 9.28 7.70 -15.93
CA ASP A 85 8.45 7.59 -17.15
C ASP A 85 7.01 7.05 -16.91
N ALA A 86 6.46 7.16 -15.70
CA ALA A 86 5.06 6.78 -15.50
C ALA A 86 4.14 7.69 -16.35
N PRO A 87 3.13 7.14 -17.06
CA PRO A 87 2.14 7.97 -17.73
C PRO A 87 1.54 8.93 -16.70
N ARG A 88 1.71 10.23 -16.93
CA ARG A 88 1.04 11.25 -16.15
C ARG A 88 -0.45 11.12 -16.47
N ASP A 89 -1.18 10.45 -15.61
CA ASP A 89 -2.65 10.41 -15.68
C ASP A 89 -3.18 11.84 -15.48
N GLY A 90 -3.25 12.60 -16.57
CA GLY A 90 -4.19 13.71 -16.82
C GLY A 90 -4.33 14.85 -15.82
N LEU A 91 -3.56 14.93 -14.73
CA LEU A 91 -3.69 15.98 -13.73
C LEU A 91 -2.66 17.08 -13.97
N LEU A 92 -3.16 18.27 -14.30
CA LEU A 92 -2.39 19.51 -14.33
C LEU A 92 -1.80 19.76 -12.93
N VAL A 93 -0.47 19.73 -12.83
CA VAL A 93 0.23 20.19 -11.63
C VAL A 93 0.26 21.71 -11.71
N GLU A 94 -0.53 22.40 -10.89
CA GLU A 94 -0.25 23.80 -10.62
C GLU A 94 1.09 23.89 -9.88
N GLU A 95 2.04 24.57 -10.50
CA GLU A 95 3.39 24.78 -9.99
C GLU A 95 3.34 25.55 -8.65
N ALA A 96 3.58 24.85 -7.54
CA ALA A 96 3.86 25.48 -6.27
C ALA A 96 5.31 26.00 -6.27
N THR A 97 5.52 27.13 -6.95
CA THR A 97 6.71 27.97 -6.74
C THR A 97 6.50 28.85 -5.52
N GLU A 98 7.03 28.47 -4.36
CA GLU A 98 7.23 29.41 -3.25
C GLU A 98 8.63 29.33 -2.65
N ALA A 99 9.40 30.36 -3.01
CA ALA A 99 10.45 31.07 -2.28
C ALA A 99 11.07 30.39 -1.03
N ARG A 100 12.32 29.94 -1.17
CA ARG A 100 13.26 29.81 -0.05
C ARG A 100 13.62 31.21 0.47
N LYS A 101 13.34 31.48 1.75
CA LYS A 101 13.98 32.58 2.48
C LYS A 101 15.28 32.08 3.10
N GLU A 102 16.32 32.88 2.89
CA GLU A 102 17.70 32.68 3.32
C GLU A 102 17.87 33.19 4.75
N GLY A 103 18.42 32.35 5.64
CA GLY A 103 18.88 32.76 6.97
C GLY A 103 18.01 32.28 8.15
N ASP A 104 18.21 31.03 8.56
CA ASP A 104 18.28 30.70 9.99
C ASP A 104 19.12 29.43 10.17
N SER A 105 20.29 29.59 10.78
CA SER A 105 21.24 28.52 11.06
C SER A 105 20.86 27.85 12.36
N VAL A 106 20.09 26.76 12.28
CA VAL A 106 19.92 25.82 13.39
C VAL A 106 20.56 24.50 12.95
N GLU A 107 21.68 24.13 13.58
CA GLU A 107 22.31 22.82 13.35
C GLU A 107 21.34 21.71 13.75
N ALA A 108 20.79 21.01 12.76
CA ALA A 108 20.01 19.80 12.96
C ALA A 108 20.93 18.64 13.38
N PRO A 109 20.49 17.75 14.28
CA PRO A 109 21.31 16.63 14.74
C PRO A 109 21.64 15.71 13.56
N VAL A 110 22.91 15.30 13.48
CA VAL A 110 23.45 14.42 12.45
C VAL A 110 22.78 13.04 12.54
N ALA A 111 21.70 12.85 11.80
CA ALA A 111 21.14 11.53 11.53
C ALA A 111 22.11 10.75 10.63
N ARG A 112 22.90 9.85 11.22
CA ARG A 112 23.69 8.85 10.49
C ARG A 112 22.78 7.74 10.00
N GLY A 113 22.07 8.00 8.91
CA GLY A 113 21.43 7.00 8.05
C GLY A 113 21.67 7.40 6.59
N PRO A 114 21.74 6.46 5.64
CA PRO A 114 21.88 6.80 4.23
C PRO A 114 20.71 7.70 3.82
N LYS A 115 21.00 8.80 3.12
CA LYS A 115 20.01 9.81 2.74
C LYS A 115 18.87 9.15 1.94
N LEU A 116 17.66 9.22 2.48
CA LEU A 116 16.42 8.81 1.83
C LEU A 116 16.19 9.74 0.62
N GLY A 117 16.43 9.23 -0.60
CA GLY A 117 16.30 10.03 -1.83
C GLY A 117 17.13 9.54 -3.02
N VAL A 118 17.49 8.25 -3.06
CA VAL A 118 18.12 7.69 -4.25
C VAL A 118 17.01 7.24 -5.18
N ALA A 119 16.94 7.82 -6.38
CA ALA A 119 16.14 7.26 -7.46
C ALA A 119 16.49 5.78 -7.60
N PHE A 120 15.50 4.89 -7.61
CA PHE A 120 15.75 3.49 -7.92
C PHE A 120 15.98 3.41 -9.42
N ASP A 121 17.21 3.11 -9.82
CA ASP A 121 17.44 2.55 -11.15
C ASP A 121 16.88 1.12 -11.10
N LEU A 122 15.59 1.00 -11.42
CA LEU A 122 14.97 -0.30 -11.69
C LEU A 122 15.82 -1.03 -12.74
N PRO A 123 15.96 -2.36 -12.64
CA PRO A 123 16.75 -3.09 -13.60
C PRO A 123 16.17 -2.89 -15.00
N GLU A 124 17.03 -2.93 -16.02
CA GLU A 124 16.61 -2.70 -17.40
C GLU A 124 15.46 -3.65 -17.78
N GLY A 125 14.29 -3.07 -18.11
CA GLY A 125 13.07 -3.81 -18.44
C GLY A 125 12.08 -4.01 -17.29
N ALA A 126 12.42 -3.67 -16.05
CA ALA A 126 11.46 -3.66 -14.94
C ALA A 126 10.66 -2.36 -14.93
N SER A 127 9.36 -2.49 -14.64
CA SER A 127 8.43 -1.37 -14.52
C SER A 127 7.69 -1.44 -13.19
N VAL A 128 7.23 -0.28 -12.71
CA VAL A 128 6.22 -0.20 -11.65
C VAL A 128 4.92 0.23 -12.31
N THR A 129 3.89 -0.59 -12.15
CA THR A 129 2.56 -0.33 -12.70
C THR A 129 1.53 -0.17 -11.59
N TRP A 130 0.71 0.87 -11.66
CA TRP A 130 -0.36 1.12 -10.69
C TRP A 130 -1.71 0.63 -11.20
N HIS A 131 -2.48 0.02 -10.32
CA HIS A 131 -3.80 -0.57 -10.58
C HIS A 131 -4.82 0.00 -9.60
N SER A 132 -6.06 0.18 -10.06
CA SER A 132 -7.17 0.58 -9.18
C SER A 132 -7.76 -0.62 -8.46
N HIS A 133 -7.72 -1.80 -9.07
CA HIS A 133 -8.29 -3.01 -8.51
C HIS A 133 -7.27 -4.14 -8.59
N LEU A 134 -7.33 -5.05 -7.63
CA LEU A 134 -6.51 -6.26 -7.64
C LEU A 134 -6.75 -7.12 -8.89
N ALA A 135 -7.97 -7.09 -9.44
CA ALA A 135 -8.35 -7.82 -10.64
C ALA A 135 -7.63 -7.33 -11.92
N ASP A 136 -7.08 -6.11 -11.91
CA ASP A 136 -6.38 -5.51 -13.04
C ASP A 136 -4.91 -6.01 -13.12
N VAL A 137 -4.41 -6.64 -12.06
CA VAL A 137 -3.05 -7.19 -12.01
C VAL A 137 -2.94 -8.40 -12.94
N PRO A 138 -1.87 -8.51 -13.76
CA PRO A 138 -1.65 -9.66 -14.65
C PRO A 138 -1.61 -11.00 -13.89
N LYS A 139 -1.85 -12.10 -14.62
CA LYS A 139 -1.70 -13.45 -14.07
C LYS A 139 -0.26 -13.94 -14.23
N GLY A 140 0.23 -14.71 -13.25
CA GLY A 140 1.55 -15.32 -13.28
C GLY A 140 2.03 -15.74 -11.90
N PRO A 141 3.27 -16.25 -11.77
CA PRO A 141 3.92 -16.42 -10.47
C PRO A 141 3.96 -15.08 -9.73
N ILE A 142 3.46 -15.07 -8.49
CA ILE A 142 3.23 -13.85 -7.73
C ILE A 142 3.81 -13.95 -6.32
N VAL A 143 4.44 -12.88 -5.87
CA VAL A 143 4.69 -12.58 -4.46
C VAL A 143 3.79 -11.40 -4.08
N PHE A 144 2.82 -11.65 -3.22
CA PHE A 144 1.80 -10.66 -2.84
C PHE A 144 2.04 -10.15 -1.42
N LEU A 145 2.05 -8.83 -1.27
CA LEU A 145 2.19 -8.10 -0.02
C LEU A 145 0.90 -7.34 0.28
N GLY A 146 0.37 -7.51 1.49
CA GLY A 146 -0.80 -6.79 1.98
C GLY A 146 -0.59 -6.41 3.44
N GLN A 147 0.21 -5.36 3.66
CA GLN A 147 0.57 -4.91 5.00
C GLN A 147 -0.50 -3.93 5.50
N GLU A 148 -1.11 -4.21 6.65
CA GLU A 148 -2.18 -3.38 7.25
C GLU A 148 -3.34 -3.05 6.30
N ILE A 149 -3.62 -3.94 5.34
CA ILE A 149 -4.78 -3.77 4.45
C ILE A 149 -6.03 -4.40 5.06
N LEU A 150 -5.91 -5.55 5.74
CA LEU A 150 -7.07 -6.32 6.18
C LEU A 150 -7.88 -5.64 7.29
N ASP A 151 -7.21 -4.88 8.16
CA ASP A 151 -7.82 -4.05 9.20
C ASP A 151 -8.43 -2.76 8.64
N ALA A 152 -8.05 -2.35 7.43
CA ALA A 152 -8.65 -1.23 6.70
C ALA A 152 -9.82 -1.64 5.79
N LEU A 153 -10.06 -2.94 5.59
CA LEU A 153 -11.19 -3.41 4.79
C LEU A 153 -12.52 -3.23 5.56
N PRO A 154 -13.62 -2.89 4.86
CA PRO A 154 -14.94 -2.88 5.46
C PRO A 154 -15.28 -4.23 6.10
N VAL A 155 -15.91 -4.19 7.28
CA VAL A 155 -16.34 -5.37 8.02
C VAL A 155 -17.84 -5.39 8.17
N TYR A 156 -18.41 -6.59 8.13
CA TYR A 156 -19.78 -6.85 8.58
C TYR A 156 -19.78 -7.16 10.07
N GLN A 157 -20.77 -6.66 10.81
CA GLN A 157 -20.96 -6.95 12.22
C GLN A 157 -22.27 -7.71 12.40
N PHE A 158 -22.24 -8.78 13.20
CA PHE A 158 -23.41 -9.61 13.47
C PHE A 158 -23.61 -9.81 14.98
N GLU A 159 -24.87 -9.81 15.41
CA GLU A 159 -25.28 -10.08 16.77
C GLU A 159 -26.23 -11.29 16.80
N HIS A 160 -25.99 -12.23 17.72
CA HIS A 160 -26.85 -13.41 17.89
C HIS A 160 -28.01 -13.09 18.85
N THR A 161 -29.23 -13.09 18.34
CA THR A 161 -30.45 -12.80 19.10
C THR A 161 -31.27 -14.07 19.36
N ALA A 162 -32.35 -13.96 20.14
CA ALA A 162 -33.30 -15.07 20.33
C ALA A 162 -33.99 -15.53 19.02
N ALA A 163 -34.04 -14.65 18.01
CA ALA A 163 -34.64 -14.93 16.70
C ALA A 163 -33.59 -15.27 15.62
N GLY A 164 -32.33 -15.55 16.03
CA GLY A 164 -31.21 -15.86 15.14
C GLY A 164 -30.22 -14.71 14.99
N TRP A 165 -29.28 -14.86 14.06
CA TRP A 165 -28.27 -13.83 13.76
C TRP A 165 -28.93 -12.62 13.10
N ARG A 166 -28.50 -11.42 13.51
CA ARG A 166 -28.88 -10.14 12.90
C ARG A 166 -27.64 -9.36 12.53
N GLU A 167 -27.68 -8.71 11.37
CA GLU A 167 -26.65 -7.76 10.98
C GLU A 167 -26.81 -6.47 11.77
N ARG A 168 -25.69 -5.92 12.24
CA ARG A 168 -25.63 -4.61 12.87
C ARG A 168 -25.37 -3.57 11.78
N LEU A 169 -26.29 -2.63 11.66
CA LEU A 169 -26.33 -1.59 10.65
C LEU A 169 -26.13 -0.21 11.29
N VAL A 170 -25.96 0.81 10.46
CA VAL A 170 -25.94 2.22 10.86
C VAL A 170 -27.20 2.89 10.30
N ASP A 171 -27.96 3.57 11.15
CA ASP A 171 -29.17 4.31 10.78
C ASP A 171 -29.11 5.75 11.30
N VAL A 172 -29.99 6.61 10.78
CA VAL A 172 -30.10 8.02 11.19
C VAL A 172 -30.67 8.10 12.61
N HIS A 173 -30.04 8.92 13.45
CA HIS A 173 -30.57 9.21 14.78
C HIS A 173 -31.81 10.12 14.69
N GLU A 174 -32.98 9.58 15.06
CA GLU A 174 -34.21 10.37 15.18
C GLU A 174 -34.34 10.94 16.60
N GLY A 175 -33.68 12.08 16.89
CA GLY A 175 -33.74 12.71 18.21
C GLY A 175 -32.78 13.88 18.42
N GLU A 176 -32.87 14.53 19.59
CA GLU A 176 -31.81 15.42 20.08
C GLU A 176 -30.69 14.58 20.69
N GLY A 177 -29.56 14.51 19.99
CA GLY A 177 -28.39 13.75 20.41
C GLY A 177 -27.09 14.41 19.94
N PRO A 178 -25.95 14.04 20.53
CA PRO A 178 -24.64 14.57 20.10
C PRO A 178 -24.14 13.96 18.78
N LEU A 179 -24.82 12.94 18.24
CA LEU A 179 -24.45 12.22 17.03
C LEU A 179 -25.65 12.11 16.08
N ASP A 180 -25.36 12.14 14.78
CA ASP A 180 -26.39 12.04 13.72
C ASP A 180 -26.75 10.58 13.36
N PHE A 181 -26.03 9.59 13.90
CA PHE A 181 -26.15 8.17 13.55
C PHE A 181 -26.09 7.24 14.75
N ASP A 182 -26.87 6.15 14.69
CA ASP A 182 -26.89 5.07 15.68
C ASP A 182 -26.62 3.72 15.04
N PHE A 183 -26.16 2.77 15.87
CA PHE A 183 -26.15 1.37 15.48
C PHE A 183 -27.51 0.73 15.74
N VAL A 184 -28.06 0.06 14.74
CA VAL A 184 -29.32 -0.69 14.83
C VAL A 184 -29.10 -2.15 14.44
N LEU A 185 -30.02 -3.03 14.83
CA LEU A 185 -30.04 -4.41 14.33
C LEU A 185 -31.06 -4.52 13.21
N ALA A 186 -30.69 -5.22 12.13
CA ALA A 186 -31.63 -5.57 11.08
C ALA A 186 -32.84 -6.32 11.68
N GLU A 187 -34.05 -5.98 11.23
CA GLU A 187 -35.27 -6.68 11.70
C GLU A 187 -35.27 -8.14 11.23
N GLU A 188 -34.86 -8.35 9.98
CA GLU A 188 -34.78 -9.65 9.32
C GLU A 188 -33.33 -10.05 9.01
N GLU A 189 -33.14 -11.32 8.66
CA GLU A 189 -31.85 -11.82 8.16
C GLU A 189 -31.53 -11.23 6.78
N THR A 190 -30.46 -10.44 6.74
CA THR A 190 -29.91 -9.87 5.51
C THR A 190 -29.22 -10.93 4.66
N SER A 191 -28.91 -10.59 3.40
CA SER A 191 -28.11 -11.46 2.53
C SER A 191 -26.71 -11.73 3.09
N ALA A 192 -26.15 -10.78 3.83
CA ALA A 192 -24.85 -10.94 4.49
C ALA A 192 -24.91 -12.08 5.52
N VAL A 193 -25.96 -12.14 6.35
CA VAL A 193 -26.15 -13.23 7.33
C VAL A 193 -26.23 -14.61 6.65
N ARG A 194 -26.81 -14.71 5.45
CA ARG A 194 -26.98 -16.00 4.75
C ARG A 194 -25.71 -16.50 4.05
N THR A 195 -24.71 -15.63 3.92
CA THR A 195 -23.45 -15.94 3.22
C THR A 195 -22.40 -16.54 4.16
N PHE A 196 -22.55 -16.32 5.47
CA PHE A 196 -21.68 -16.80 6.55
C PHE A 196 -22.39 -17.84 7.41
#